data_AF-A0A928Y8G0-F1
#
_entry.id   AF-A0A928Y8G0-F1
#
_cell.length_a   1.000
_cell.length_b   1.000
_cell.length_c   1.000
_cell.angle_alpha   90.00
_cell.angle_beta   90.00
_cell.angle_gamma   90.00
#
_symmetry.space_group_name_H-M   'P 1'
#
loop_
_entity.id
_entity.type
_entity.pdbx_description
1 polymer ?
#
loop_
_entity_poly.entity_id
_entity_poly.type
_entity_poly.pdbx_seq_one_letter_code
_entity_poly.pdbx_strand_id
1 'polypeptide(L)'
;MDEALTIAREAIETHIEGMLIDGEPIPSPETIEFHVGNPDYVGGVWAIVEVDISKLSGKTRRVNITLPERLLTMMDNYAAEQGESRSGLIVRATMAFIAARSS
;
A
#
# COMPACT_ATOMS: atom_id res chain seq x y z
N MET A 1 13.67 -5.40 -21.58
CA MET A 1 12.94 -4.14 -21.31
C MET A 1 11.93 -4.37 -20.21
N ASP A 2 11.05 -5.37 -20.36
CA ASP A 2 10.03 -5.69 -19.35
C ASP A 2 10.61 -6.00 -17.97
N GLU A 3 11.67 -6.81 -17.89
CA GLU A 3 12.37 -7.10 -16.64
C GLU A 3 12.94 -5.84 -15.96
N ALA A 4 13.48 -4.90 -16.75
CA ALA A 4 13.98 -3.64 -16.22
C ALA A 4 12.85 -2.76 -15.64
N LEU A 5 11.65 -2.79 -16.24
CA LEU A 5 10.48 -2.09 -15.71
C LEU A 5 9.96 -2.74 -14.43
N THR A 6 9.98 -4.06 -14.35
CA THR A 6 9.62 -4.79 -13.11
C THR A 6 10.57 -4.41 -11.97
N ILE A 7 11.89 -4.49 -12.21
CA ILE A 7 12.90 -4.14 -11.20
C ILE A 7 12.77 -2.66 -10.80
N ALA A 8 12.53 -1.76 -11.75
CA ALA A 8 12.31 -0.34 -11.46
C ALA A 8 11.09 -0.12 -10.57
N ARG A 9 9.97 -0.81 -10.85
CA ARG A 9 8.75 -0.75 -10.03
C ARG A 9 9.01 -1.21 -8.60
N GLU A 10 9.64 -2.37 -8.42
CA GLU A 10 9.96 -2.93 -7.10
C GLU A 10 10.90 -2.00 -6.31
N ALA A 11 11.90 -1.41 -6.97
CA ALA A 11 12.82 -0.46 -6.35
C ALA A 11 12.10 0.82 -5.91
N ILE A 12 11.19 1.36 -6.73
CA ILE A 12 10.38 2.53 -6.37
C ILE A 12 9.48 2.21 -5.19
N GLU A 13 8.77 1.07 -5.21
CA GLU A 13 7.89 0.63 -4.12
C GLU A 13 8.68 0.50 -2.80
N THR A 14 9.83 -0.19 -2.83
CA THR A 14 10.69 -0.38 -1.67
C THR A 14 11.20 0.95 -1.09
N HIS A 15 11.60 1.89 -1.95
CA HIS A 15 12.08 3.19 -1.49
C HIS A 15 10.96 4.02 -0.86
N ILE A 16 9.78 4.05 -1.49
CA ILE A 16 8.60 4.77 -0.97
C ILE A 16 8.16 4.18 0.37
N GLU A 17 8.20 2.85 0.55
CA GLU A 17 7.93 2.21 1.84
C GLU A 17 8.87 2.71 2.94
N GLY A 18 10.18 2.78 2.65
CA GLY A 18 11.17 3.35 3.57
C GLY A 18 10.84 4.79 3.96
N MET A 19 10.57 5.65 2.97
CA MET A 19 10.18 7.04 3.21
C MET A 19 8.91 7.16 4.07
N LEU A 20 7.93 6.28 3.85
CA LEU A 20 6.69 6.25 4.63
C LEU A 20 6.92 5.82 6.08
N ILE A 21 7.82 4.87 6.32
CA ILE A 21 8.23 4.43 7.66
C ILE A 21 8.93 5.56 8.40
N ASP A 22 9.83 6.26 7.72
CA ASP A 22 10.62 7.35 8.28
C ASP A 22 9.83 8.67 8.39
N GLY A 23 8.60 8.72 7.88
CA GLY A 23 7.74 9.90 7.90
C GLY A 23 8.18 11.00 6.93
N GLU A 24 9.01 10.67 5.95
CA GLU A 24 9.50 11.58 4.94
C GLU A 24 8.42 11.92 3.89
N PRO A 25 8.45 13.15 3.32
CA PRO A 25 7.52 13.52 2.27
C PRO A 25 7.87 12.79 0.96
N ILE A 26 6.87 12.12 0.36
CA ILE A 26 7.04 11.52 -0.98
C ILE A 26 7.15 12.65 -2.01
N PRO A 27 8.17 12.64 -2.89
CA PRO A 27 8.31 13.64 -3.93
C PRO A 27 7.13 13.55 -4.91
N SER A 28 6.70 14.72 -5.41
CA SER A 28 5.67 14.76 -6.46
C SER A 28 6.29 14.31 -7.79
N PRO A 29 5.60 13.49 -8.58
CA PRO A 29 6.08 13.11 -9.90
C PRO A 29 6.09 14.33 -10.83
N GLU A 30 7.09 14.40 -11.70
CA GLU A 30 7.20 15.41 -12.75
C GLU A 30 6.91 14.79 -14.12
N THR A 31 6.69 15.63 -15.13
CA THR A 31 6.43 15.15 -16.49
C THR A 31 7.72 14.67 -17.17
N ILE A 32 7.58 13.84 -18.21
CA ILE A 32 8.74 13.39 -19.00
C ILE A 32 9.46 14.60 -19.62
N GLU A 33 8.72 15.60 -20.11
CA GLU A 33 9.27 16.80 -20.73
C GLU A 33 10.19 17.58 -19.80
N PHE A 34 9.86 17.64 -18.49
CA PHE A 34 10.71 18.26 -17.49
C PHE A 34 12.09 17.60 -17.44
N HIS A 35 12.14 16.26 -17.53
CA HIS A 35 13.38 15.52 -17.43
C HIS A 35 14.15 15.38 -18.75
N VAL A 36 13.48 15.44 -19.91
CA VAL A 36 14.13 15.39 -21.24
C VAL A 36 15.18 16.50 -21.42
N GLY A 37 15.00 17.64 -20.74
CA GLY A 37 15.96 18.75 -20.77
C GLY A 37 17.27 18.49 -20.00
N ASN A 38 17.37 17.39 -19.24
CA ASN A 38 18.56 17.10 -18.43
C ASN A 38 19.67 16.43 -19.28
N PRO A 39 20.89 17.03 -19.37
CA PRO A 39 22.01 16.44 -20.11
C PRO A 39 22.42 15.05 -19.60
N ASP A 40 22.16 14.72 -18.34
CA ASP A 40 22.49 13.42 -17.74
C ASP A 40 21.63 12.27 -18.31
N TYR A 41 20.50 12.58 -18.93
CA TYR A 41 19.55 11.59 -19.46
C TYR A 41 19.58 11.48 -20.98
N VAL A 42 20.52 12.16 -21.65
CA VAL A 42 20.64 12.17 -23.11
C VAL A 42 20.92 10.76 -23.64
N GLY A 43 20.15 10.34 -24.64
CA GLY A 43 20.25 9.02 -25.25
C GLY A 43 19.57 7.89 -24.45
N GLY A 44 18.92 8.22 -23.32
CA GLY A 44 18.10 7.28 -22.55
C GLY A 44 16.75 6.97 -23.20
N VAL A 45 16.10 5.91 -22.68
CA VAL A 45 14.72 5.53 -23.02
C VAL A 45 13.80 5.90 -21.87
N TRP A 46 12.66 6.50 -22.18
CA TRP A 46 11.65 6.88 -21.19
C TRP A 46 10.58 5.81 -21.03
N ALA A 47 10.16 5.58 -19.79
CA ALA A 47 9.03 4.73 -19.46
C ALA A 47 8.27 5.30 -18.27
N ILE A 48 6.97 5.03 -18.20
CA ILE A 48 6.12 5.40 -17.07
C ILE A 48 5.85 4.14 -16.26
N VAL A 49 6.05 4.22 -14.95
CA VAL A 49 5.78 3.14 -14.00
C VAL A 49 4.65 3.59 -13.07
N GLU A 50 3.55 2.86 -13.07
CA GLU A 50 2.43 3.12 -12.17
C GLU A 50 2.71 2.51 -10.79
N VAL A 51 2.71 3.35 -9.76
CA VAL A 51 2.88 2.96 -8.36
C VAL A 51 1.71 3.47 -7.53
N ASP A 52 1.02 2.56 -6.87
CA ASP A 52 -0.11 2.89 -5.99
C ASP A 52 0.39 3.02 -4.55
N ILE A 53 0.73 4.25 -4.17
CA ILE A 53 1.24 4.60 -2.84
C ILE A 53 0.24 4.22 -1.73
N SER A 54 -1.06 4.12 -2.03
CA SER A 54 -2.06 3.75 -1.03
C SER A 54 -1.89 2.31 -0.53
N LYS A 55 -1.31 1.43 -1.37
CA LYS A 55 -1.00 0.03 -1.01
C LYS A 55 0.27 -0.10 -0.17
N LEU A 56 1.21 0.83 -0.32
CA LEU A 56 2.49 0.88 0.42
C LEU A 56 2.34 1.56 1.78
N SER A 57 1.31 2.40 1.93
CA SER A 57 1.03 3.11 3.16
C SER A 57 0.56 2.16 4.27
N GLY A 58 1.46 1.87 5.21
CA GLY A 58 1.11 1.31 6.53
C GLY A 58 0.26 2.24 7.41
N LYS A 59 -0.13 3.42 6.91
CA LYS A 59 -0.98 4.37 7.66
C LYS A 59 -2.34 3.75 7.90
N THR A 60 -2.65 3.55 9.18
CA THR A 60 -3.99 3.15 9.62
C THR A 60 -4.97 4.31 9.36
N ARG A 61 -6.03 4.05 8.59
CA ARG A 61 -7.11 5.00 8.36
C ARG A 61 -8.33 4.61 9.19
N ARG A 62 -8.86 5.55 9.99
CA ARG A 62 -10.12 5.31 10.72
C ARG A 62 -11.29 5.31 9.73
N VAL A 63 -12.11 4.27 9.80
CA VAL A 63 -13.33 4.10 8.99
C VAL A 63 -14.54 4.03 9.90
N ASN A 64 -15.67 4.60 9.45
CA ASN A 64 -16.96 4.45 10.11
C ASN A 64 -17.80 3.47 9.30
N ILE A 65 -18.30 2.41 9.95
CA ILE A 65 -19.09 1.35 9.31
C ILE A 65 -20.35 1.05 10.13
N THR A 66 -21.38 0.57 9.46
CA THR A 66 -22.61 0.09 10.10
C THR A 66 -22.60 -1.42 10.15
N LEU A 67 -22.83 -1.99 11.34
CA LEU A 67 -22.88 -3.44 11.57
C LEU A 67 -24.13 -3.80 12.37
N PRO A 68 -24.72 -4.99 12.19
CA PRO A 68 -25.77 -5.48 13.08
C PRO A 68 -25.25 -5.58 14.53
N GLU A 69 -26.04 -5.13 15.49
CA GLU A 69 -25.65 -5.08 16.92
C GLU A 69 -25.19 -6.45 17.44
N ARG A 70 -25.93 -7.52 17.11
CA ARG A 70 -25.57 -8.88 17.48
C ARG A 70 -24.19 -9.29 16.97
N LEU A 71 -23.80 -8.87 15.76
CA LEU A 71 -22.48 -9.14 15.21
C LEU A 71 -21.40 -8.39 15.99
N LEU A 72 -21.67 -7.13 16.34
CA LEU A 72 -20.75 -6.31 17.12
C LEU A 72 -20.43 -6.96 18.48
N THR A 73 -21.45 -7.42 19.21
CA THR A 73 -21.27 -8.12 20.49
C THR A 73 -20.45 -9.41 20.33
N MET A 74 -20.72 -10.20 19.29
CA MET A 74 -19.95 -11.42 19.04
C MET A 74 -18.48 -11.12 18.75
N MET A 75 -18.20 -10.07 17.96
CA MET A 75 -16.84 -9.65 17.65
C MET A 75 -16.09 -9.16 18.89
N ASP A 76 -16.75 -8.39 19.76
CA ASP A 76 -16.14 -7.88 20.99
C ASP A 76 -15.77 -8.99 21.97
N ASN A 77 -16.68 -9.95 22.19
CA ASN A 77 -16.43 -11.09 23.07
C ASN A 77 -15.25 -11.93 22.56
N TYR A 78 -15.26 -12.26 21.26
CA TYR A 78 -14.18 -13.04 20.66
C TYR A 78 -12.84 -12.32 20.72
N ALA A 79 -12.81 -11.02 20.39
CA ALA A 79 -11.58 -10.23 20.42
C ALA A 79 -11.02 -10.15 21.85
N ALA A 80 -11.88 -9.96 22.86
CA ALA A 80 -11.48 -9.95 24.27
C ALA A 80 -10.89 -11.30 24.72
N GLU A 81 -11.53 -12.43 24.36
CA GLU A 81 -11.04 -13.77 24.67
C GLU A 81 -9.66 -14.07 24.05
N GLN A 82 -9.36 -13.48 22.89
CA GLN A 82 -8.08 -13.67 22.19
C GLN A 82 -7.03 -12.59 22.50
N GLY A 83 -7.35 -11.60 23.36
CA GLY A 83 -6.47 -10.46 23.61
C GLY A 83 -6.22 -9.58 22.37
N GLU A 84 -7.15 -9.59 21.41
CA GLU A 84 -7.08 -8.86 20.15
C GLU A 84 -8.00 -7.62 20.20
N SER A 85 -7.78 -6.65 19.30
CA SER A 85 -8.73 -5.56 19.08
C SER A 85 -9.77 -5.95 18.03
N ARG A 86 -10.96 -5.32 18.07
CA ARG A 86 -11.99 -5.49 17.04
C ARG A 86 -11.45 -5.23 15.63
N SER A 87 -10.63 -4.19 15.45
CA SER A 87 -10.00 -3.89 14.16
C SER A 87 -8.98 -4.95 13.74
N GLY A 88 -8.20 -5.49 14.68
CA GLY A 88 -7.28 -6.61 14.42
C GLY A 88 -8.02 -7.84 13.91
N LEU A 89 -9.11 -8.22 14.58
CA LEU A 89 -9.98 -9.32 14.18
C LEU A 89 -10.51 -9.15 12.75
N ILE A 90 -11.02 -7.95 12.41
CA ILE A 90 -11.55 -7.65 11.07
C ILE A 90 -10.45 -7.78 10.01
N VAL A 91 -9.28 -7.20 10.26
CA VAL A 91 -8.14 -7.24 9.32
C VAL A 91 -7.72 -8.68 9.07
N ARG A 92 -7.49 -9.46 10.14
CA ARG A 92 -7.07 -10.86 10.05
C ARG A 92 -8.10 -11.73 9.32
N ALA A 93 -9.38 -11.59 9.64
CA ALA A 93 -10.45 -12.34 8.98
C ALA A 93 -10.55 -11.98 7.48
N THR A 94 -10.40 -10.70 7.14
CA THR A 94 -10.44 -10.22 5.75
C THR A 94 -9.26 -10.75 4.94
N MET A 95 -8.04 -10.67 5.49
CA MET A 95 -6.83 -11.21 4.85
C MET A 95 -6.96 -12.71 4.57
N ALA A 96 -7.42 -13.49 5.57
CA ALA A 96 -7.64 -14.91 5.40
C ALA A 96 -8.71 -15.21 4.32
N PHE A 97 -9.80 -14.44 4.29
CA PHE A 97 -10.87 -14.60 3.31
C PHE A 97 -10.40 -14.30 1.88
N ILE A 98 -9.60 -13.24 1.68
CA ILE A 98 -9.05 -12.88 0.37
C ILE A 98 -8.07 -13.95 -0.11
N ALA A 99 -7.14 -14.38 0.75
CA ALA A 99 -6.12 -15.37 0.43
C ALA A 99 -6.74 -16.70 -0.02
N ALA A 100 -7.82 -17.15 0.63
CA ALA A 100 -8.52 -18.38 0.29
C ALA A 100 -9.22 -18.35 -1.09
N ARG A 101 -9.34 -17.19 -1.74
CA ARG A 101 -10.07 -16.99 -3.01
C ARG A 101 -9.19 -16.50 -4.15
N SER A 102 -7.92 -16.25 -3.89
CA SER A 102 -6.93 -15.78 -4.87
C SER A 102 -5.99 -16.90 -5.34
N SER A 103 -6.39 -18.17 -5.11
CA SER A 103 -5.73 -19.39 -5.60
C SER A 103 -6.50 -20.02 -6.75
#